data_AF-A0A1G4G543-F1
#
_entry.id   AF-A0A1G4G543-F1
#
_cell.length_a   1.000
_cell.length_b   1.000
_cell.length_c   1.000
_cell.angle_alpha   90.00
_cell.angle_beta   90.00
_cell.angle_gamma   90.00
#
_symmetry.space_group_name_H-M   'P 1'
#
loop_
_entity.id
_entity.type
_entity.pdbx_description
1 polymer ?
#
loop_
_entity_poly.entity_id
_entity_poly.type
_entity_poly.pdbx_seq_one_letter_code
_entity_poly.pdbx_strand_id
1 'polypeptide(L)'
;MNKSTYFFGQSVFGQLISMIDSGIIARNSKRHKADHYVKRFMAKDHLISMLFCVFAKCSSLREVAGAMLGLSGKTRHFQLGHIPYRSTLSDANKRRSVDFFSGVYHDLLREYQHVISDTRFKAVLNK
;
A
#
# COMPACT_ATOMS: atom_id res chain seq x y z
N MET A 1 -5.55 12.20 32.98
CA MET A 1 -5.77 11.85 31.56
C MET A 1 -4.44 11.92 30.82
N ASN A 2 -3.83 10.78 30.53
CA ASN A 2 -2.59 10.72 29.77
C ASN A 2 -2.89 11.08 28.31
N LYS A 3 -2.47 12.26 27.83
CA LYS A 3 -2.68 12.67 26.44
C LYS A 3 -1.68 11.91 25.56
N SER A 4 -2.04 10.71 25.13
CA SER A 4 -1.27 9.96 24.14
C SER A 4 -1.18 10.76 22.85
N THR A 5 0.03 11.16 22.46
CA THR A 5 0.33 11.85 21.20
C THR A 5 0.59 10.87 20.04
N TYR A 6 0.50 9.56 20.31
CA TYR A 6 0.96 8.49 19.43
C TYR A 6 0.35 8.52 18.01
N PHE A 7 -0.91 8.98 17.89
CA PHE A 7 -1.63 9.09 16.62
C PHE A 7 -2.02 10.53 16.26
N PHE A 8 -1.53 11.54 16.98
CA PHE A 8 -1.94 12.91 16.75
C PHE A 8 -1.52 13.36 15.34
N GLY A 9 -2.51 13.70 14.50
CA GLY A 9 -2.30 14.09 13.11
C GLY A 9 -2.18 12.93 12.11
N GLN A 10 -2.16 11.66 12.53
CA GLN A 10 -2.21 10.52 11.62
C GLN A 10 -3.65 10.18 11.23
N SER A 11 -3.93 10.11 9.93
CA SER A 11 -5.22 9.67 9.42
C SER A 11 -5.45 8.18 9.69
N VAL A 12 -6.70 7.74 9.73
CA VAL A 12 -7.05 6.29 9.84
C VAL A 12 -6.38 5.50 8.71
N PHE A 13 -6.36 6.04 7.49
CA PHE A 13 -5.65 5.41 6.37
C PHE A 13 -4.15 5.28 6.65
N GLY A 14 -3.49 6.32 7.18
CA GLY A 14 -2.08 6.26 7.56
C GLY A 14 -1.78 5.21 8.64
N GLN A 15 -2.68 5.06 9.61
CA GLN A 15 -2.59 4.01 10.65
C GLN A 15 -2.71 2.62 10.05
N LEU A 16 -3.65 2.40 9.11
CA LEU A 16 -3.77 1.12 8.39
C LEU A 16 -2.51 0.80 7.59
N ILE A 17 -1.96 1.79 6.87
CA ILE A 17 -0.69 1.62 6.15
C ILE A 17 0.46 1.30 7.11
N SER A 18 0.48 1.87 8.33
CA SER A 18 1.51 1.57 9.32
C SER A 18 1.49 0.13 9.84
N MET A 19 0.38 -0.60 9.68
CA MET A 19 0.29 -2.02 9.99
C MET A 19 0.94 -2.91 8.91
N ILE A 20 1.31 -2.35 7.76
CA ILE A 20 2.01 -3.10 6.72
C ILE A 20 3.51 -2.97 6.98
N ASP A 21 4.14 -4.06 7.44
CA ASP A 21 5.59 -4.07 7.65
C ASP A 21 6.34 -3.72 6.35
N SER A 22 7.16 -2.67 6.43
CA SER A 22 8.05 -2.25 5.35
C SER A 22 9.03 -3.34 4.89
N GLY A 23 9.42 -4.24 5.79
CA GLY A 23 10.23 -5.42 5.49
C GLY A 23 9.52 -6.39 4.56
N ILE A 24 8.22 -6.66 4.78
CA ILE A 24 7.40 -7.47 3.87
C ILE A 24 7.36 -6.84 2.46
N ILE A 25 7.12 -5.53 2.38
CA ILE A 25 7.09 -4.81 1.10
C ILE A 25 8.44 -4.90 0.39
N ALA A 26 9.54 -4.67 1.11
CA ALA A 26 10.89 -4.69 0.54
C ALA A 26 11.27 -6.09 0.02
N ARG A 27 10.98 -7.14 0.79
CA ARG A 27 11.23 -8.54 0.37
C ARG A 27 10.45 -8.88 -0.89
N ASN A 28 9.15 -8.56 -0.94
CA ASN A 28 8.32 -8.82 -2.12
C ASN A 28 8.72 -7.97 -3.32
N SER A 29 9.11 -6.70 -3.10
CA SER A 29 9.63 -5.85 -4.19
C SER A 29 10.88 -6.47 -4.82
N LYS A 30 11.83 -6.97 -4.00
CA LYS A 30 13.03 -7.66 -4.48
C LYS A 30 12.69 -8.97 -5.19
N ARG A 31 11.82 -9.80 -4.62
CA ARG A 31 11.42 -11.10 -5.16
C ARG A 31 10.77 -10.98 -6.54
N HIS A 32 9.88 -10.01 -6.70
CA HIS A 32 9.12 -9.81 -7.94
C HIS A 32 9.70 -8.72 -8.85
N LYS A 33 10.91 -8.24 -8.56
CA LYS A 33 11.60 -7.16 -9.30
C LYS A 33 10.71 -5.93 -9.50
N ALA A 34 9.86 -5.61 -8.52
CA ALA A 34 8.81 -4.60 -8.63
C ALA A 34 9.38 -3.18 -8.82
N ASP A 35 10.61 -2.93 -8.35
CA ASP A 35 11.31 -1.65 -8.50
C ASP A 35 12.42 -1.67 -9.55
N HIS A 36 12.45 -2.69 -10.40
CA HIS A 36 13.46 -2.78 -11.46
C HIS A 36 13.31 -1.62 -12.46
N TYR A 37 14.41 -0.88 -12.66
CA TYR A 37 14.45 0.37 -13.43
C TYR A 37 13.53 1.50 -12.92
N VAL A 38 13.01 1.41 -11.70
CA VAL A 38 12.20 2.48 -11.10
C VAL A 38 13.07 3.36 -10.22
N LYS A 39 12.96 4.69 -10.38
CA LYS A 39 13.78 5.66 -9.64
C LYS A 39 13.04 6.48 -8.58
N ARG A 40 11.71 6.56 -8.65
CA ARG A 40 10.91 7.47 -7.79
C ARG A 40 9.67 6.80 -7.22
N PHE A 41 8.67 6.54 -8.03
CA PHE A 41 7.40 5.96 -7.59
C PHE A 41 7.56 4.46 -7.33
N MET A 42 8.17 4.10 -6.20
CA MET A 42 8.57 2.73 -5.83
C MET A 42 7.37 1.84 -5.50
N ALA A 43 7.60 0.55 -5.28
CA ALA A 43 6.57 -0.45 -5.06
C ALA A 43 5.72 -0.14 -3.81
N LYS A 44 6.34 0.46 -2.78
CA LYS A 44 5.62 0.97 -1.61
C LYS A 44 4.64 2.08 -1.98
N ASP A 45 5.08 3.08 -2.73
CA ASP A 45 4.22 4.20 -3.14
C ASP A 45 3.05 3.68 -3.99
N HIS A 46 3.33 2.74 -4.90
CA HIS A 46 2.29 2.13 -5.74
C HIS A 46 1.31 1.29 -4.95
N LEU A 47 1.77 0.47 -4.00
CA LEU A 47 0.90 -0.28 -3.09
C LEU A 47 -0.06 0.65 -2.34
N ILE A 48 0.46 1.71 -1.73
CA ILE A 48 -0.34 2.68 -0.99
C ILE A 48 -1.35 3.38 -1.92
N SER A 49 -0.95 3.76 -3.14
CA SER A 49 -1.87 4.34 -4.13
C SER A 49 -3.00 3.40 -4.53
N MET A 50 -2.73 2.11 -4.70
CA MET A 50 -3.76 1.13 -5.05
C MET A 50 -4.71 0.87 -3.87
N LEU A 51 -4.21 0.80 -2.64
CA LEU A 51 -5.05 0.72 -1.44
C LEU A 51 -5.92 1.96 -1.28
N PHE A 52 -5.35 3.14 -1.49
CA PHE A 52 -6.08 4.40 -1.48
C PHE A 52 -7.21 4.39 -2.52
N CYS A 53 -6.94 3.94 -3.75
CA CYS A 53 -7.95 3.80 -4.81
C CYS A 53 -9.15 2.97 -4.36
N VAL A 54 -8.90 1.83 -3.69
CA VAL A 54 -9.96 0.94 -3.19
C VAL A 54 -10.75 1.60 -2.05
N PHE A 55 -10.07 2.18 -1.06
CA PHE A 55 -10.75 2.81 0.08
C PHE A 55 -11.53 4.07 -0.30
N ALA A 56 -10.99 4.88 -1.20
CA ALA A 56 -11.64 6.09 -1.70
C ALA A 56 -12.67 5.80 -2.81
N LYS A 57 -12.84 4.53 -3.21
CA LYS A 57 -13.72 4.09 -4.30
C LYS A 57 -13.47 4.85 -5.61
N CYS A 58 -12.21 5.17 -5.89
CA CYS A 58 -11.85 5.81 -7.15
C CYS A 58 -12.08 4.83 -8.30
N SER A 59 -12.74 5.32 -9.35
CA SER A 59 -13.10 4.57 -10.56
C SER A 59 -12.14 4.85 -11.72
N SER A 60 -11.27 5.85 -11.61
CA SER A 60 -10.31 6.21 -12.66
C SER A 60 -8.94 6.63 -12.14
N LEU A 61 -7.90 6.49 -12.98
CA LEU A 61 -6.55 6.96 -12.64
C LEU A 61 -6.48 8.48 -12.39
N ARG A 62 -7.37 9.26 -13.01
CA ARG A 62 -7.45 10.71 -12.78
C ARG A 62 -8.01 11.02 -11.40
N GLU A 63 -9.02 10.28 -10.97
CA GLU A 63 -9.58 10.41 -9.61
C GLU A 63 -8.54 10.07 -8.56
N VAL A 64 -7.80 8.96 -8.73
CA VAL A 64 -6.73 8.59 -7.79
C VAL A 64 -5.67 9.69 -7.71
N ALA A 65 -5.12 10.12 -8.86
CA ALA A 65 -4.08 11.15 -8.89
C ALA A 65 -4.58 12.49 -8.31
N GLY A 66 -5.80 12.91 -8.66
CA GLY A 66 -6.39 14.16 -8.17
C GLY A 66 -6.68 14.13 -6.66
N ALA A 67 -7.26 13.03 -6.17
CA ALA A 67 -7.54 12.86 -4.75
C ALA A 67 -6.26 12.78 -3.92
N MET A 68 -5.24 12.04 -4.40
CA MET A 68 -3.94 11.97 -3.73
C MET A 68 -3.17 13.29 -3.81
N LEU A 69 -3.35 14.10 -4.86
CA LEU A 69 -2.78 15.45 -4.94
C LEU A 69 -3.35 16.36 -3.87
N GLY A 70 -4.63 16.21 -3.51
CA GLY A 70 -5.24 16.90 -2.36
C GLY A 70 -4.61 16.54 -1.01
N LEU A 71 -3.85 15.43 -0.94
CA LEU A 71 -3.07 15.02 0.23
C LEU A 71 -1.64 15.59 0.23
N SER A 72 -1.28 16.38 -0.78
CA SER A 72 0.01 17.07 -0.85
C SER A 72 0.26 17.91 0.40
N GLY A 73 1.50 17.91 0.89
CA GLY A 73 1.88 18.53 2.17
C GLY A 73 1.58 17.69 3.41
N LYS A 74 0.80 16.59 3.31
CA LYS A 74 0.51 15.66 4.41
C LYS A 74 1.06 14.25 4.17
N THR A 75 1.90 14.06 3.15
CA THR A 75 2.42 12.75 2.71
C THR A 75 3.16 11.97 3.80
N ARG A 76 3.83 12.66 4.73
CA ARG A 76 4.48 12.03 5.90
C ARG A 76 3.50 11.22 6.75
N HIS A 77 2.25 11.69 6.90
CA HIS A 77 1.23 10.96 7.66
C HIS A 77 0.74 9.69 6.96
N PHE A 78 0.99 9.56 5.66
CA PHE A 78 0.60 8.41 4.83
C PHE A 78 1.78 7.51 4.47
N GLN A 79 2.97 7.79 5.00
CA GLN A 79 4.22 7.09 4.70
C GLN A 79 4.53 6.98 3.20
N LEU A 80 4.05 7.95 2.41
CA LEU A 80 4.19 8.02 0.96
C LEU A 80 5.43 8.86 0.62
N GLY A 81 6.30 8.32 -0.23
CA GLY A 81 7.45 9.06 -0.77
C GLY A 81 7.04 9.99 -1.91
N HIS A 82 6.17 9.51 -2.80
CA HIS A 82 5.77 10.24 -4.00
C HIS A 82 4.28 10.11 -4.30
N ILE A 83 3.60 11.25 -4.48
CA ILE A 83 2.24 11.28 -5.00
C ILE A 83 2.27 10.93 -6.49
N PRO A 84 1.44 9.97 -6.96
CA PRO A 84 1.44 9.61 -8.37
C PRO A 84 0.80 10.69 -9.24
N TYR A 85 1.44 11.00 -10.36
CA TYR A 85 0.74 11.56 -11.51
C TYR A 85 -0.04 10.47 -12.23
N ARG A 86 -1.09 10.84 -12.97
CA ARG A 86 -1.92 9.90 -13.76
C ARG A 86 -1.08 9.02 -14.70
N SER A 87 -0.13 9.62 -15.44
CA SER A 87 0.77 8.88 -16.34
C SER A 87 1.69 7.93 -15.56
N THR A 88 2.26 8.38 -14.45
CA THR A 88 3.11 7.55 -13.58
C THR A 88 2.36 6.35 -13.03
N LEU A 89 1.11 6.53 -12.58
CA LEU A 89 0.29 5.43 -12.08
C LEU A 89 -0.06 4.44 -13.20
N SER A 90 -0.36 4.95 -14.40
CA SER A 90 -0.60 4.12 -15.60
C SER A 90 0.62 3.27 -15.94
N ASP A 91 1.81 3.86 -15.98
CA ASP A 91 3.05 3.15 -16.27
C ASP A 91 3.39 2.12 -15.19
N ALA A 92 3.18 2.47 -13.92
CA ALA A 92 3.36 1.57 -12.80
C ALA A 92 2.45 0.35 -12.88
N ASN A 93 1.16 0.55 -13.20
CA ASN A 93 0.19 -0.53 -13.41
C ASN A 93 0.58 -1.45 -14.57
N LYS A 94 1.17 -0.90 -15.64
CA LYS A 94 1.62 -1.70 -16.79
C LYS A 94 2.88 -2.51 -16.49
N ARG A 95 3.81 -1.97 -15.69
CA ARG A 95 5.15 -2.55 -15.48
C ARG A 95 5.22 -3.52 -14.31
N ARG A 96 4.48 -3.28 -13.22
CA ARG A 96 4.55 -4.14 -12.02
C ARG A 96 3.61 -5.31 -12.13
N SER A 97 4.15 -6.51 -11.92
CA SER A 97 3.34 -7.72 -11.86
C SER A 97 2.38 -7.68 -10.67
N VAL A 98 1.19 -8.25 -10.86
CA VAL A 98 0.23 -8.53 -9.79
C VAL A 98 0.84 -9.41 -8.68
N ASP A 99 1.85 -10.22 -9.02
CA ASP A 99 2.55 -11.11 -8.08
C ASP A 99 3.17 -10.35 -6.91
N PHE A 100 3.62 -9.11 -7.12
CA PHE A 100 4.11 -8.27 -6.03
C PHE A 100 3.01 -8.01 -4.98
N PHE A 101 1.81 -7.62 -5.43
CA PHE A 101 0.68 -7.33 -4.55
C PHE A 101 0.18 -8.61 -3.88
N SER A 102 0.08 -9.70 -4.64
CA SER A 102 -0.27 -11.02 -4.13
C SER A 102 0.73 -11.49 -3.06
N GLY A 103 2.04 -11.36 -3.31
CA GLY A 103 3.07 -11.74 -2.36
C GLY A 103 2.99 -10.96 -1.05
N VAL A 104 2.79 -9.64 -1.12
CA VAL A 104 2.56 -8.80 0.08
C VAL A 104 1.32 -9.27 0.85
N TYR A 105 0.22 -9.55 0.15
CA TYR A 105 -1.01 -10.04 0.79
C TYR A 105 -0.79 -11.38 1.52
N HIS A 106 -0.17 -12.36 0.86
CA HIS A 106 0.07 -13.67 1.46
C HIS A 106 1.03 -13.62 2.65
N ASP A 107 2.08 -12.80 2.57
CA ASP A 107 3.01 -12.61 3.68
C ASP A 107 2.34 -11.93 4.89
N LEU A 108 1.50 -10.91 4.66
CA LEU A 108 0.69 -10.29 5.71
C LEU A 108 -0.31 -11.28 6.32
N LEU A 109 -0.94 -12.11 5.48
CA LEU A 109 -1.87 -13.13 5.94
C LEU A 109 -1.18 -14.12 6.87
N ARG A 110 0.04 -14.57 6.53
CA ARG A 110 0.85 -15.44 7.40
C ARG A 110 1.27 -14.73 8.69
N GLU A 111 1.64 -13.46 8.63
CA GLU A 111 2.02 -12.68 9.82
C GLU A 111 0.85 -12.58 10.82
N TYR A 112 -0.33 -12.21 10.33
CA TYR A 112 -1.51 -11.98 11.16
C TYR A 112 -2.40 -13.21 11.36
N GLN A 113 -1.94 -14.40 10.96
CA GLN A 113 -2.73 -15.64 11.04
C GLN A 113 -3.25 -15.93 12.45
N HIS A 114 -2.49 -15.55 13.48
CA HIS A 114 -2.83 -15.77 14.89
C HIS A 114 -3.99 -14.89 15.39
N VAL A 115 -4.30 -13.79 14.68
CA VAL A 115 -5.40 -12.87 15.01
C VAL A 115 -6.64 -13.15 14.15
N ILE A 116 -6.46 -13.77 12.98
CA ILE A 116 -7.51 -14.03 12.01
C ILE A 116 -8.13 -15.41 12.28
N SER A 117 -9.45 -15.51 12.26
CA SER A 117 -10.13 -16.80 12.47
C SER A 117 -9.69 -17.88 11.46
N ASP A 118 -9.34 -19.06 11.97
CA ASP A 118 -8.78 -20.21 11.23
C ASP A 118 -9.56 -20.61 9.97
N THR A 119 -10.90 -20.47 9.99
CA THR A 119 -11.77 -20.85 8.87
C THR A 119 -11.52 -19.99 7.63
N ARG A 120 -11.22 -18.69 7.82
CA ARG A 120 -10.93 -17.76 6.73
C ARG A 120 -9.51 -17.94 6.20
N PHE A 121 -8.57 -18.28 7.07
CA PHE A 121 -7.17 -18.46 6.71
C PHE A 121 -6.95 -19.66 5.77
N LYS A 122 -7.51 -20.82 6.13
CA LYS A 122 -7.38 -22.06 5.33
C LYS A 122 -8.04 -21.95 3.95
N ALA A 123 -9.11 -21.17 3.82
CA ALA A 123 -9.82 -20.99 2.54
C ALA A 123 -9.02 -20.17 1.51
N VAL A 124 -8.12 -19.29 1.98
CA VAL A 124 -7.37 -18.36 1.12
C VAL A 124 -6.03 -18.94 0.69
N LEU A 125 -5.30 -19.63 1.59
CA LEU A 125 -3.97 -20.17 1.28
C LEU A 125 -3.98 -21.46 0.44
N ASN A 126 -5.11 -22.16 0.40
CA ASN A 126 -5.28 -23.40 -0.37
C ASN A 126 -5.82 -23.18 -1.79
N LYS A 127 -5.85 -21.93 -2.26
CA LYS A 127 -6.21 -21.53 -3.63
C LYS A 127 -4.98 -21.09 -4.40
#